data_AF-A0A9E3BWC3-F1
#
_entry.id   AF-A0A9E3BWC3-F1
#
_cell.length_a   1.000
_cell.length_b   1.000
_cell.length_c   1.000
_cell.angle_alpha   90.00
_cell.angle_beta   90.00
_cell.angle_gamma   90.00
#
_symmetry.space_group_name_H-M   'P 1'
#
loop_
_entity.id
_entity.type
_entity.pdbx_description
1 polymer ?
#
loop_
_entity_poly.entity_id
_entity_poly.type
_entity_poly.pdbx_seq_one_letter_code
_entity_poly.pdbx_strand_id
1 'polypeptide(L)'
;MNKLSASAAVSQDTGESCRVPVAHLPKPVSILPDSPERFINRELSWLDFNHRVIEEAENARHPLLERVRFISISASNLDEFYSVRVAGLMGQAKAGLTATSPDGRTPAQQLAEIKVRAEALIAEQQRVWRDLRALLDVAGVEVHEPRALGPDDLAWLEAWFMDRVFPVLTPLAIDPAHPFPFIPNMGLVMALRLAREPGGAGMRALIPLPAQVERF
;
A
#
# COMPACT_ATOMS: atom_id res chain seq x y z
N MET A 1 -44.61 -13.20 -77.11
CA MET A 1 -43.51 -13.91 -76.41
C MET A 1 -44.01 -14.33 -75.04
N ASN A 2 -43.97 -15.64 -74.78
CA ASN A 2 -44.10 -16.40 -73.51
C ASN A 2 -45.10 -15.91 -72.43
N LYS A 3 -46.21 -16.63 -72.18
CA LYS A 3 -46.36 -17.92 -71.46
C LYS A 3 -46.52 -17.76 -69.93
N LEU A 4 -47.63 -18.33 -69.46
CA LEU A 4 -47.80 -19.15 -68.25
C LEU A 4 -47.94 -18.47 -66.87
N SER A 5 -49.17 -18.58 -66.38
CA SER A 5 -49.60 -18.86 -64.99
C SER A 5 -48.59 -19.59 -64.10
N ALA A 6 -48.49 -19.18 -62.83
CA ALA A 6 -48.41 -20.10 -61.69
C ALA A 6 -48.76 -19.41 -60.37
N SER A 7 -49.65 -20.07 -59.62
CA SER A 7 -49.91 -19.92 -58.19
C SER A 7 -48.72 -20.42 -57.37
N ALA A 8 -48.39 -19.73 -56.29
CA ALA A 8 -47.66 -20.26 -55.12
C ALA A 8 -47.97 -19.33 -53.94
N ALA A 9 -48.88 -19.72 -53.05
CA ALA A 9 -48.62 -20.52 -51.86
C ALA A 9 -48.01 -19.67 -50.72
N VAL A 10 -48.85 -19.49 -49.69
CA VAL A 10 -48.51 -19.07 -48.33
C VAL A 10 -47.32 -19.88 -47.85
N SER A 11 -46.15 -19.24 -47.71
CA SER A 11 -45.03 -19.81 -46.98
C SER A 11 -45.22 -19.53 -45.51
N GLN A 12 -45.52 -20.60 -44.79
CA GLN A 12 -45.54 -20.69 -43.35
C GLN A 12 -44.15 -20.33 -42.82
N ASP A 13 -44.13 -19.40 -41.86
CA ASP A 13 -42.99 -19.08 -41.02
C ASP A 13 -42.65 -20.31 -40.17
N THR A 14 -41.65 -21.09 -40.60
CA THR A 14 -41.16 -22.26 -39.88
C THR A 14 -39.71 -22.05 -39.47
N GLY A 15 -39.48 -21.95 -38.16
CA GLY A 15 -38.16 -22.08 -37.52
C GLY A 15 -37.27 -20.85 -37.74
N GLU A 16 -36.62 -20.26 -36.75
CA GLU A 16 -35.99 -20.84 -35.59
C GLU A 16 -36.04 -19.82 -34.45
N SER A 17 -36.65 -20.21 -33.34
CA SER A 17 -36.39 -19.55 -32.06
C SER A 17 -34.89 -19.61 -31.83
N CYS A 18 -34.21 -18.46 -31.88
CA CYS A 18 -32.83 -18.28 -31.47
C CYS A 18 -32.71 -18.63 -29.98
N ARG A 19 -32.63 -19.92 -29.65
CA ARG A 19 -32.29 -20.39 -28.32
C ARG A 19 -30.81 -20.21 -28.18
N VAL A 20 -30.42 -19.08 -27.59
CA VAL A 20 -29.08 -18.91 -27.05
C VAL A 20 -28.84 -20.12 -26.13
N PRO A 21 -27.80 -20.95 -26.37
CA PRO A 21 -27.49 -22.03 -25.46
C PRO A 21 -27.21 -21.39 -24.10
N VAL A 22 -28.07 -21.65 -23.12
CA VAL A 22 -27.82 -21.28 -21.74
C VAL A 22 -26.58 -22.05 -21.33
N ALA A 23 -25.43 -21.37 -21.32
CA ALA A 23 -24.19 -21.90 -20.82
C ALA A 23 -24.48 -22.50 -19.45
N HIS A 24 -24.11 -23.77 -19.28
CA HIS A 24 -24.33 -24.51 -18.03
C HIS A 24 -23.67 -23.69 -16.91
N LEU A 25 -24.48 -23.01 -16.09
CA LEU A 25 -23.96 -22.29 -14.93
C LEU A 25 -23.18 -23.33 -14.12
N PRO A 26 -21.92 -23.04 -13.74
CA PRO A 26 -21.16 -23.96 -12.92
C PRO A 26 -22.00 -24.30 -11.69
N LYS A 27 -22.18 -25.60 -11.42
CA LYS A 27 -22.95 -26.05 -10.26
C LYS A 27 -22.41 -25.30 -9.04
N PRO A 28 -23.27 -24.68 -8.21
CA PRO A 28 -22.80 -23.94 -7.05
C PRO A 28 -21.95 -24.88 -6.21
N VAL A 29 -20.71 -24.47 -5.95
CA VAL A 29 -19.81 -25.21 -5.06
C VAL A 29 -20.51 -25.30 -3.72
N SER A 30 -20.90 -26.51 -3.34
CA SER A 30 -21.59 -26.78 -2.09
C SER A 30 -20.58 -26.65 -0.95
N ILE A 31 -20.51 -25.48 -0.33
CA ILE A 31 -19.68 -25.26 0.86
C ILE A 31 -20.37 -25.94 2.05
N LEU A 32 -19.74 -26.97 2.60
CA LEU A 32 -20.27 -27.71 3.75
C LEU A 32 -20.33 -26.83 5.00
N PRO A 33 -21.32 -27.00 5.91
CA PRO A 33 -21.46 -26.20 7.13
C PRO A 33 -20.19 -26.14 8.00
N ASP A 34 -19.38 -27.19 8.05
CA ASP A 34 -18.17 -27.24 8.86
C ASP A 34 -16.88 -26.91 8.07
N SER A 35 -17.01 -26.49 6.80
CA SER A 35 -15.86 -26.17 5.97
C SER A 35 -15.21 -24.83 6.37
N PRO A 36 -13.88 -24.78 6.53
CA PRO A 36 -13.13 -23.53 6.70
C PRO A 36 -13.32 -22.54 5.55
N GLU A 37 -13.66 -23.03 4.35
CA GLU A 37 -13.92 -22.22 3.14
C GLU A 37 -15.14 -21.29 3.29
N ARG A 38 -15.97 -21.48 4.33
CA ARG A 38 -17.07 -20.57 4.68
C ARG A 38 -16.58 -19.23 5.23
N PHE A 39 -15.34 -19.17 5.70
CA PHE A 39 -14.80 -18.01 6.40
C PHE A 39 -13.76 -17.30 5.53
N ILE A 40 -13.81 -15.96 5.58
CA ILE A 40 -12.75 -15.11 5.05
C ILE A 40 -11.80 -14.82 6.20
N ASN A 41 -10.49 -14.90 5.94
CA ASN A 41 -9.50 -14.53 6.93
C ASN A 41 -9.68 -13.06 7.33
N ARG A 42 -9.78 -12.80 8.63
CA ARG A 42 -10.00 -11.46 9.17
C ARG A 42 -8.90 -10.48 8.78
N GLU A 43 -7.64 -10.91 8.81
CA GLU A 43 -6.50 -10.01 8.59
C GLU A 43 -6.36 -9.68 7.10
N LEU A 44 -6.61 -10.67 6.24
CA LEU A 44 -6.64 -10.45 4.79
C LEU A 44 -7.82 -9.55 4.39
N SER A 45 -9.00 -9.76 4.99
CA SER A 45 -10.16 -8.88 4.79
C SER A 45 -9.89 -7.45 5.26
N TRP A 46 -9.05 -7.26 6.29
CA TRP A 46 -8.65 -5.94 6.73
C TRP A 46 -7.76 -5.24 5.70
N LEU A 47 -6.82 -5.96 5.07
CA LEU A 47 -6.01 -5.43 3.97
C LEU A 47 -6.88 -5.08 2.76
N ASP A 48 -7.88 -5.91 2.45
CA ASP A 48 -8.84 -5.64 1.37
C ASP A 48 -9.69 -4.39 1.67
N PHE A 49 -10.04 -4.15 2.93
CA PHE A 49 -10.66 -2.90 3.34
C PHE A 49 -9.73 -1.71 3.11
N ASN A 50 -8.46 -1.80 3.50
CA ASN A 50 -7.50 -0.72 3.31
C ASN A 50 -7.23 -0.44 1.81
N HIS A 51 -7.29 -1.48 0.96
CA HIS A 51 -7.26 -1.29 -0.50
C HIS A 51 -8.39 -0.38 -0.98
N ARG A 52 -9.61 -0.54 -0.46
CA ARG A 52 -10.75 0.35 -0.81
C ARG A 52 -10.52 1.80 -0.38
N VAL A 53 -9.73 2.05 0.67
CA VAL A 53 -9.34 3.42 1.05
C VAL A 53 -8.42 4.04 -0.02
N ILE A 54 -7.55 3.23 -0.64
CA ILE A 54 -6.73 3.67 -1.77
C ILE A 54 -7.62 3.95 -3.00
N GLU A 55 -8.64 3.13 -3.26
CA GLU A 55 -9.59 3.37 -4.36
C GLU A 55 -10.29 4.74 -4.22
N GLU A 56 -10.60 5.19 -2.99
CA GLU A 56 -11.10 6.55 -2.76
C GLU A 56 -10.08 7.64 -3.07
N ALA A 57 -8.77 7.39 -2.92
CA ALA A 57 -7.75 8.34 -3.37
C ALA A 57 -7.66 8.45 -4.89
N GLU A 58 -8.12 7.45 -5.63
CA GLU A 58 -8.16 7.48 -7.09
C GLU A 58 -9.44 8.09 -7.66
N ASN A 59 -10.49 8.15 -6.83
CA ASN A 59 -11.77 8.69 -7.23
C ASN A 59 -11.69 10.21 -7.52
N ALA A 60 -11.71 10.56 -8.80
CA ALA A 60 -11.64 11.94 -9.29
C ALA A 60 -12.86 12.81 -8.91
N ARG A 61 -13.89 12.23 -8.30
CA ARG A 61 -15.03 13.00 -7.75
C ARG A 61 -14.67 13.72 -6.44
N HIS A 62 -13.61 13.29 -5.76
CA HIS A 62 -13.09 13.97 -4.58
C HIS A 62 -12.15 15.11 -4.96
N PRO A 63 -12.14 16.22 -4.19
CA PRO A 63 -11.10 17.24 -4.33
C PRO A 63 -9.69 16.67 -4.18
N LEU A 64 -8.71 17.28 -4.87
CA LEU A 64 -7.35 16.73 -4.96
C LEU A 64 -6.69 16.51 -3.59
N LEU A 65 -6.82 17.46 -2.66
CA LEU A 65 -6.25 17.31 -1.31
C LEU A 65 -6.95 16.24 -0.47
N GLU A 66 -8.24 15.99 -0.69
CA GLU A 66 -8.93 14.86 -0.03
C GLU A 66 -8.42 13.52 -0.54
N ARG A 67 -8.05 13.43 -1.82
CA ARG A 67 -7.40 12.24 -2.39
C ARG A 67 -6.03 11.99 -1.78
N VAL A 68 -5.23 13.03 -1.57
CA VAL A 68 -3.96 12.96 -0.83
C VAL A 68 -4.20 12.50 0.62
N ARG A 69 -5.27 13.00 1.25
CA ARG A 69 -5.67 12.58 2.60
C ARG A 69 -6.02 11.11 2.67
N PHE A 70 -6.75 10.55 1.69
CA PHE A 70 -7.05 9.11 1.64
C PHE A 70 -5.78 8.25 1.57
N ILE A 71 -4.77 8.65 0.77
CA ILE A 71 -3.46 7.98 0.77
C ILE A 71 -2.81 8.01 2.15
N SER A 72 -2.82 9.17 2.82
CA SER A 72 -2.27 9.28 4.18
C SER A 72 -3.03 8.40 5.18
N ILE A 73 -4.35 8.33 5.10
CA ILE A 73 -5.17 7.48 5.97
C ILE A 73 -4.85 6.00 5.71
N SER A 74 -4.72 5.59 4.45
CA SER A 74 -4.36 4.23 4.10
C SER A 74 -3.01 3.81 4.69
N ALA A 75 -2.01 4.70 4.66
CA ALA A 75 -0.71 4.48 5.27
C ALA A 75 -0.80 4.38 6.81
N SER A 76 -1.49 5.31 7.48
CA SER A 76 -1.66 5.28 8.93
C SER A 76 -2.41 4.04 9.42
N ASN A 77 -3.45 3.62 8.68
CA ASN A 77 -4.16 2.37 8.97
C ASN A 77 -3.20 1.19 8.92
N LEU A 78 -2.32 1.14 7.90
CA LEU A 78 -1.37 0.04 7.74
C LEU A 78 -0.38 -0.01 8.92
N ASP A 79 0.10 1.15 9.40
CA ASP A 79 0.97 1.24 10.58
C ASP A 79 0.29 0.68 11.84
N GLU A 80 -0.99 0.99 12.06
CA GLU A 80 -1.78 0.45 13.17
C GLU A 80 -1.95 -1.07 13.05
N PHE A 81 -2.26 -1.55 11.85
CA PHE A 81 -2.40 -2.97 11.57
C PHE A 81 -1.11 -3.74 11.87
N TYR A 82 0.05 -3.21 11.48
CA TYR A 82 1.34 -3.83 11.80
C TYR A 82 1.65 -3.81 13.29
N SER A 83 1.44 -2.67 13.94
CA SER A 83 1.75 -2.46 15.36
C SER A 83 0.91 -3.35 16.28
N VAL A 84 -0.34 -3.63 15.91
CA VAL A 84 -1.29 -4.40 16.75
C VAL A 84 -1.47 -5.82 16.23
N ARG A 85 -1.91 -6.00 14.97
CA ARG A 85 -2.35 -7.29 14.45
C ARG A 85 -1.16 -8.18 14.09
N VAL A 86 -0.23 -7.65 13.30
CA VAL A 86 0.96 -8.42 12.86
C VAL A 86 1.85 -8.74 14.06
N ALA A 87 2.06 -7.79 14.99
CA ALA A 87 2.79 -8.04 16.22
C ALA A 87 2.20 -9.20 17.05
N GLY A 88 0.87 -9.27 17.17
CA GLY A 88 0.18 -10.37 17.84
C GLY A 88 0.42 -11.73 17.16
N LEU A 89 0.28 -11.79 15.83
CA LEU A 89 0.55 -13.01 15.05
C LEU A 89 2.01 -13.44 15.14
N MET A 90 2.95 -12.48 15.11
CA MET A 90 4.38 -12.75 15.30
C MET A 90 4.66 -13.32 16.69
N GLY A 91 4.00 -12.81 17.74
CA GLY A 91 4.09 -13.37 19.09
C GLY A 91 3.61 -14.82 19.14
N GLN A 92 2.47 -15.12 18.52
CA GLN A 92 1.93 -16.48 18.46
C GLN A 92 2.86 -17.44 17.71
N ALA A 93 3.36 -17.02 16.53
CA ALA A 93 4.28 -17.82 15.74
C ALA A 93 5.59 -18.11 16.48
N LYS A 94 6.15 -17.11 17.18
CA LYS A 94 7.36 -17.28 18.01
C LYS A 94 7.14 -18.23 19.20
N ALA A 95 5.94 -18.26 19.76
CA ALA A 95 5.56 -19.20 20.81
C ALA A 95 5.28 -20.63 20.27
N GLY A 96 5.38 -20.85 18.96
CA GLY A 96 5.12 -22.16 18.34
C GLY A 96 3.65 -22.55 18.31
N LEU A 97 2.72 -21.59 18.45
CA LEU A 97 1.30 -21.85 18.36
C LEU A 97 0.89 -22.20 16.93
N THR A 98 0.22 -23.35 16.78
CA THR A 98 -0.28 -23.86 15.50
C THR A 98 -1.81 -23.84 15.40
N ALA A 99 -2.49 -23.30 16.43
CA ALA A 99 -3.94 -23.12 16.42
C ALA A 99 -4.35 -22.31 15.18
N THR A 100 -5.23 -22.89 14.37
CA THR A 100 -5.65 -22.30 13.11
C THR A 100 -6.75 -21.26 13.33
N SER A 101 -6.79 -20.26 12.46
CA SER A 101 -7.92 -19.35 12.33
C SER A 101 -9.16 -20.09 11.78
N PRO A 102 -10.37 -19.50 11.85
CA PRO A 102 -11.60 -20.12 11.35
C PRO A 102 -11.54 -20.55 9.87
N ASP A 103 -10.73 -19.87 9.06
CA ASP A 103 -10.46 -20.18 7.66
C ASP A 103 -9.33 -21.22 7.46
N GLY A 104 -8.82 -21.82 8.54
CA GLY A 104 -7.89 -22.95 8.50
C GLY A 104 -6.41 -22.57 8.46
N ARG A 105 -6.04 -21.30 8.61
CA ARG A 105 -4.64 -20.86 8.50
C ARG A 105 -3.95 -20.79 9.85
N THR A 106 -2.71 -21.27 9.90
CA THR A 106 -1.80 -21.07 11.05
C THR A 106 -1.31 -19.62 11.13
N PRO A 107 -0.82 -19.13 12.29
CA PRO A 107 -0.24 -17.79 12.39
C PRO A 107 0.90 -17.54 11.39
N ALA A 108 1.76 -18.54 11.14
CA ALA A 108 2.84 -18.44 10.17
C ALA A 108 2.35 -18.27 8.73
N GLN A 109 1.30 -19.01 8.33
CA GLN A 109 0.68 -18.86 7.02
C GLN A 109 0.02 -17.49 6.86
N GLN A 110 -0.70 -17.02 7.90
CA GLN A 110 -1.30 -15.68 7.89
C GLN A 110 -0.23 -14.60 7.71
N LEU A 111 0.90 -14.67 8.44
CA LEU A 111 2.02 -13.73 8.29
C LEU A 111 2.59 -13.72 6.87
N ALA A 112 2.75 -14.91 6.25
CA ALA A 112 3.25 -15.01 4.88
C ALA A 112 2.30 -14.37 3.87
N GLU A 113 0.99 -14.61 3.98
CA GLU A 113 -0.02 -14.02 3.10
C GLU A 113 -0.20 -12.51 3.33
N ILE A 114 -0.16 -12.07 4.59
CA ILE A 114 -0.18 -10.65 4.95
C ILE A 114 0.99 -9.93 4.29
N LYS A 115 2.20 -10.49 4.35
CA LYS A 115 3.39 -9.87 3.75
C LYS A 115 3.17 -9.58 2.26
N VAL A 116 2.70 -10.58 1.50
CA VAL A 116 2.48 -10.43 0.06
C VAL A 116 1.42 -9.35 -0.24
N ARG A 117 0.30 -9.36 0.48
CA ARG A 117 -0.77 -8.37 0.27
C ARG A 117 -0.36 -6.96 0.71
N ALA A 118 0.38 -6.82 1.80
CA ALA A 118 0.88 -5.54 2.27
C ALA A 118 1.92 -4.94 1.31
N GLU A 119 2.83 -5.75 0.75
CA GLU A 119 3.77 -5.31 -0.28
C GLU A 119 3.05 -4.77 -1.51
N ALA A 120 2.00 -5.46 -1.98
CA ALA A 120 1.17 -4.99 -3.09
C ALA A 120 0.44 -3.68 -2.75
N LEU A 121 -0.12 -3.58 -1.54
CA LEU A 121 -0.81 -2.38 -1.06
C LEU A 121 0.13 -1.18 -0.98
N ILE A 122 1.35 -1.35 -0.46
CA ILE A 122 2.37 -0.30 -0.41
C ILE A 122 2.77 0.13 -1.82
N ALA A 123 2.97 -0.82 -2.75
CA ALA A 123 3.29 -0.49 -4.14
C ALA A 123 2.19 0.37 -4.78
N GLU A 124 0.93 0.08 -4.47
CA GLU A 124 -0.21 0.83 -4.96
C GLU A 124 -0.30 2.24 -4.36
N GLN A 125 -0.10 2.37 -3.05
CA GLN A 125 0.02 3.68 -2.39
C GLN A 125 1.08 4.56 -3.08
N GLN A 126 2.24 3.98 -3.41
CA GLN A 126 3.31 4.71 -4.10
C GLN A 126 2.95 5.09 -5.53
N ARG A 127 2.21 4.24 -6.24
CA ARG A 127 1.70 4.57 -7.59
C ARG A 127 0.74 5.74 -7.52
N VAL A 128 -0.30 5.64 -6.71
CA VAL A 128 -1.31 6.70 -6.57
C VAL A 128 -0.69 7.99 -6.06
N TRP A 129 0.28 7.93 -5.13
CA TRP A 129 1.03 9.12 -4.70
C TRP A 129 1.76 9.81 -5.87
N ARG A 130 2.43 9.06 -6.77
CA ARG A 130 3.10 9.65 -7.94
C ARG A 130 2.09 10.35 -8.86
N ASP A 131 0.94 9.71 -9.09
CA ASP A 131 -0.13 10.27 -9.93
C ASP A 131 -0.70 11.56 -9.29
N LEU A 132 -0.95 11.54 -7.98
CA LEU A 132 -1.42 12.72 -7.24
C LEU A 132 -0.38 13.84 -7.21
N ARG A 133 0.91 13.51 -7.04
CA ARG A 133 2.01 14.50 -7.07
C ARG A 133 2.06 15.24 -8.41
N ALA A 134 1.86 14.55 -9.52
CA ALA A 134 1.78 15.18 -10.84
C ALA A 134 0.54 16.09 -10.99
N LEU A 135 -0.60 15.72 -10.40
CA LEU A 135 -1.79 16.57 -10.39
C LEU A 135 -1.63 17.79 -9.47
N LEU A 136 -0.93 17.66 -8.35
CA LEU A 136 -0.61 18.75 -7.45
C LEU A 136 0.27 19.80 -8.13
N ASP A 137 1.27 19.35 -8.87
CA ASP A 137 2.16 20.20 -9.69
C ASP A 137 1.36 21.07 -10.67
N VAL A 138 0.44 20.45 -11.44
CA VAL A 138 -0.47 21.19 -12.35
C VAL A 138 -1.38 22.18 -11.61
N ALA A 139 -1.73 21.89 -10.35
CA ALA A 139 -2.52 22.78 -9.51
C ALA A 139 -1.69 23.86 -8.78
N GLY A 140 -0.37 23.92 -9.01
CA GLY A 140 0.54 24.88 -8.39
C GLY A 140 0.99 24.51 -6.97
N VAL A 141 0.88 23.24 -6.57
CA VAL A 141 1.39 22.71 -5.30
C VAL A 141 2.55 21.76 -5.59
N GLU A 142 3.77 22.23 -5.37
CA GLU A 142 4.98 21.51 -5.77
C GLU A 142 5.64 20.84 -4.56
N VAL A 143 6.02 19.56 -4.72
CA VAL A 143 6.85 18.83 -3.75
C VAL A 143 8.20 18.61 -4.41
N HIS A 144 9.21 19.40 -4.04
CA HIS A 144 10.53 19.35 -4.68
C HIS A 144 11.41 18.23 -4.14
N GLU A 145 12.26 17.71 -5.03
CA GLU A 145 13.41 16.90 -4.66
C GLU A 145 14.67 17.77 -4.62
N PRO A 146 15.73 17.41 -3.87
CA PRO A 146 16.94 18.21 -3.77
C PRO A 146 17.56 18.62 -5.12
N ARG A 147 17.42 17.77 -6.13
CA ARG A 147 17.92 18.01 -7.50
C ARG A 147 17.16 19.09 -8.29
N ALA A 148 15.97 19.48 -7.84
CA ALA A 148 15.12 20.48 -8.49
C ALA A 148 15.28 21.88 -7.88
N LEU A 149 16.10 22.02 -6.83
CA LEU A 149 16.27 23.26 -6.09
C LEU A 149 17.29 24.18 -6.77
N GLY A 150 16.96 25.47 -6.88
CA GLY A 150 17.87 26.49 -7.36
C GLY A 150 18.88 26.94 -6.31
N PRO A 151 19.88 27.75 -6.68
CA PRO A 151 20.86 28.29 -5.73
C PRO A 151 20.22 29.09 -4.59
N ASP A 152 19.17 29.87 -4.89
CA ASP A 152 18.47 30.69 -3.91
C ASP A 152 17.69 29.83 -2.89
N ASP A 153 17.02 28.76 -3.37
CA ASP A 153 16.31 27.80 -2.51
C ASP A 153 17.28 27.08 -1.57
N LEU A 154 18.45 26.68 -2.10
CA LEU A 154 19.50 26.02 -1.32
C LEU A 154 20.07 26.94 -0.24
N ALA A 155 20.32 28.21 -0.57
CA ALA A 155 20.81 29.20 0.39
C ALA A 155 19.79 29.44 1.51
N TRP A 156 18.50 29.52 1.16
CA TRP A 156 17.42 29.63 2.15
C TRP A 156 17.32 28.39 3.04
N LEU A 157 17.35 27.19 2.44
CA LEU A 157 17.30 25.92 3.17
C LEU A 157 18.51 25.73 4.10
N GLU A 158 19.70 26.14 3.70
CA GLU A 158 20.90 26.08 4.53
C GLU A 158 20.74 26.95 5.78
N ALA A 159 20.30 28.21 5.61
CA ALA A 159 20.04 29.11 6.73
C ALA A 159 18.95 28.54 7.66
N TRP A 160 17.83 28.08 7.11
CA TRP A 160 16.75 27.47 7.88
C TRP A 160 17.20 26.21 8.61
N PHE A 161 17.97 25.33 7.95
CA PHE A 161 18.52 24.13 8.55
C PHE A 161 19.41 24.47 9.75
N MET A 162 20.35 25.41 9.58
CA MET A 162 21.28 25.79 10.65
C MET A 162 20.57 26.44 11.84
N ASP A 163 19.53 27.25 11.59
CA ASP A 163 18.81 27.97 12.64
C ASP A 163 17.73 27.12 13.34
N ARG A 164 17.09 26.18 12.63
CA ARG A 164 15.88 25.48 13.10
C ARG A 164 16.05 23.98 13.30
N VAL A 165 16.78 23.31 12.41
CA VAL A 165 16.88 21.83 12.42
C VAL A 165 18.13 21.37 13.14
N PHE A 166 19.30 21.89 12.75
CA PHE A 166 20.59 21.49 13.30
C PHE A 166 20.65 21.56 14.83
N PRO A 167 20.13 22.61 15.51
CA PRO A 167 20.21 22.70 16.97
C PRO A 167 19.43 21.61 17.73
N VAL A 168 18.46 20.97 17.06
CA VAL A 168 17.63 19.91 17.65
C VAL A 168 18.00 18.52 17.14
N LEU A 169 18.97 18.40 16.24
CA LEU A 169 19.50 17.10 15.81
C LEU A 169 20.41 16.52 16.90
N THR A 170 20.20 15.23 17.21
CA THR A 170 21.07 14.49 18.12
C THR A 170 21.63 13.26 17.40
N PRO A 171 22.72 13.39 16.61
CA PRO A 171 23.35 12.25 15.94
C PRO A 171 23.90 11.25 16.95
N LEU A 172 23.68 9.96 16.70
CA LEU A 172 24.09 8.85 17.56
C LEU A 172 25.10 7.98 16.82
N ALA A 173 26.32 7.87 17.34
CA ALA A 173 27.31 6.93 16.83
C ALA A 173 26.92 5.49 17.21
N ILE A 174 27.13 4.56 16.28
CA ILE A 174 26.87 3.12 16.49
C ILE A 174 28.20 2.38 16.54
N ASP A 175 28.51 1.86 17.72
CA ASP A 175 29.69 1.04 17.96
C ASP A 175 29.34 -0.22 18.79
N PRO A 176 30.18 -1.28 18.77
CA PRO A 176 29.91 -2.51 19.50
C PRO A 176 30.02 -2.41 21.02
N ALA A 177 30.62 -1.34 21.56
CA ALA A 177 30.86 -1.19 22.99
C ALA A 177 29.65 -0.61 23.74
N HIS A 178 28.67 -0.05 23.01
CA HIS A 178 27.44 0.52 23.59
C HIS A 178 26.18 -0.23 23.12
N PRO A 179 25.11 -0.27 23.93
CA PRO A 179 23.82 -0.78 23.50
C PRO A 179 23.29 -0.03 22.28
N PHE A 180 22.56 -0.73 21.42
CA PHE A 180 21.88 -0.09 20.29
C PHE A 180 20.89 0.97 20.81
N PRO A 181 20.89 2.19 20.24
CA PRO A 181 20.04 3.26 20.74
C PRO A 181 18.55 2.93 20.57
N PHE A 182 17.75 3.42 21.51
CA PHE A 182 16.30 3.29 21.41
C PHE A 182 15.78 4.11 20.23
N ILE A 183 14.97 3.47 19.38
CA ILE A 183 14.24 4.13 18.29
C ILE A 183 12.75 4.10 18.67
N PRO A 184 12.11 5.27 18.83
CA PRO A 184 10.69 5.31 19.15
C PRO A 184 9.86 4.72 18.01
N ASN A 185 8.70 4.14 18.35
CA ASN A 185 7.78 3.62 17.33
C ASN A 185 7.36 4.77 16.38
N MET A 186 7.25 4.47 15.08
CA MET A 186 7.00 5.45 14.02
C MET A 186 8.05 6.58 13.92
N GLY A 187 9.16 6.50 14.67
CA GLY A 187 10.27 7.43 14.58
C GLY A 187 10.99 7.31 13.26
N LEU A 188 11.16 8.42 12.54
CA LEU A 188 11.96 8.44 11.33
C LEU A 188 13.44 8.62 11.71
N VAL A 189 14.29 7.73 11.21
CA VAL A 189 15.73 7.74 11.50
C VAL A 189 16.50 7.59 10.20
N MET A 190 17.46 8.48 9.99
CA MET A 190 18.43 8.35 8.91
C MET A 190 19.62 7.51 9.38
N ALA A 191 19.90 6.41 8.69
CA ALA A 191 21.08 5.59 8.94
C ALA A 191 22.22 5.99 8.01
N LEU A 192 23.38 6.30 8.59
CA LEU A 192 24.55 6.82 7.90
C LEU A 192 25.74 5.87 8.05
N ARG A 193 26.54 5.76 6.99
CA ARG A 193 27.87 5.14 7.02
C ARG A 193 28.90 6.20 6.65
N LEU A 194 29.68 6.62 7.63
CA LEU A 194 30.74 7.62 7.50
C LEU A 194 32.06 6.93 7.16
N ALA A 195 32.73 7.41 6.11
CA ALA A 195 34.10 7.02 5.79
C ALA A 195 35.09 7.96 6.50
N ARG A 196 36.25 7.43 6.93
CA ARG A 196 37.33 8.23 7.49
C ARG A 196 38.47 8.34 6.48
N GLU A 197 38.86 9.56 6.11
CA GLU A 197 40.01 9.80 5.22
C GLU A 197 41.33 9.91 6.00
N PRO A 198 42.46 9.35 5.50
CA PRO A 198 42.63 8.04 4.86
C PRO A 198 43.16 6.98 5.85
N GLY A 199 42.44 5.86 5.99
CA GLY A 199 42.92 4.59 6.59
C GLY A 199 42.24 4.11 7.87
N GLY A 200 41.34 4.90 8.45
CA GLY A 200 40.62 4.51 9.68
C GLY A 200 39.40 3.63 9.42
N ALA A 201 38.99 2.86 10.43
CA ALA A 201 37.70 2.18 10.40
C ALA A 201 36.57 3.23 10.28
N GLY A 202 35.67 3.04 9.32
CA GLY A 202 34.49 3.88 9.16
C GLY A 202 33.56 3.80 10.38
N MET A 203 32.67 4.78 10.51
CA MET A 203 31.69 4.84 11.58
C MET A 203 30.29 4.67 11.02
N ARG A 204 29.40 4.04 11.79
CA ARG A 204 27.96 4.08 11.52
C ARG A 204 27.33 5.10 12.46
N ALA A 205 26.38 5.87 11.96
CA ALA A 205 25.63 6.80 12.78
C ALA A 205 24.13 6.72 12.45
N LEU A 206 23.31 7.08 13.42
CA LEU A 206 21.88 7.30 13.25
C LEU A 206 21.58 8.76 13.54
N ILE A 207 20.70 9.35 12.73
CA ILE A 207 20.12 10.67 13.00
C ILE A 207 18.61 10.46 13.12
N PRO A 208 18.06 10.38 14.34
CA PRO A 208 16.61 10.47 14.54
C PRO A 208 16.13 11.85 14.09
N LEU A 209 15.11 11.88 13.23
CA LEU A 209 14.49 13.14 12.82
C LEU A 209 13.58 13.63 13.96
N PRO A 210 13.78 14.85 14.46
CA PRO A 210 13.02 15.40 15.58
C PRO A 210 11.58 15.67 15.16
N ALA A 211 10.62 15.20 15.95
CA ALA A 211 9.19 15.39 15.70
C ALA A 211 8.74 16.86 15.80
N GLN A 212 9.56 17.72 16.40
CA GLN A 212 9.31 19.16 16.51
C GLN A 212 9.54 19.90 15.19
N VAL A 213 10.23 19.29 14.23
CA VAL A 213 10.45 19.86 12.90
C VAL A 213 9.31 19.39 12.00
N GLU A 214 8.63 20.34 11.35
CA GLU A 214 7.56 20.02 10.40
C GLU A 214 8.10 19.18 9.24
N ARG A 215 7.29 18.23 8.78
CA ARG A 215 7.70 17.29 7.72
C ARG A 215 7.76 17.94 6.34
N PHE A 216 6.93 18.97 6.11
CA PHE A 216 6.79 19.74 4.88
C PHE A 216 6.71 21.22 5.24
#